data_AF-A0A379FGN4-F1
#
_entry.id   AF-A0A379FGN4-F1
#
_cell.length_a   1.000
_cell.length_b   1.000
_cell.length_c   1.000
_cell.angle_alpha   90.00
_cell.angle_beta   90.00
_cell.angle_gamma   90.00
#
_symmetry.space_group_name_H-M   'P 1'
#
loop_
_entity.id
_entity.type
_entity.pdbx_description
1 polymer ?
#
loop_
_entity_poly.entity_id
_entity_poly.type
_entity_poly.pdbx_seq_one_letter_code
_entity_poly.pdbx_strand_id
1 'polypeptide(L)' 'MDRIEKESMDFFYRTRERYQALAKEDASIITIDASQDIDKVQADIRDVLNQWLTQENSAL' A
#
# COMPACT_ATOMS: atom_id res chain seq x y z
N MET A 1 -2.47 5.16 24.69
CA MET A 1 -1.82 5.75 23.52
C MET A 1 -0.56 4.97 23.26
N ASP A 2 -0.52 4.34 22.09
CA ASP A 2 0.63 3.54 21.64
C ASP A 2 1.86 4.45 21.54
N ARG A 3 3.07 3.90 21.65
CA ARG A 3 4.34 4.65 21.64
C ARG A 3 4.53 5.38 20.31
N ILE A 4 4.01 4.82 19.20
CA ILE A 4 4.07 5.43 17.86
C ILE A 4 3.21 6.70 17.77
N GLU A 5 2.09 6.78 18.50
CA GLU A 5 1.19 7.95 18.47
C GLU A 5 1.82 9.21 19.11
N LYS A 6 2.97 9.07 19.80
CA LYS A 6 3.72 10.16 20.43
C LYS A 6 4.91 10.66 19.60
N GLU A 7 5.18 10.02 18.46
CA GLU A 7 6.30 10.39 17.60
C GLU A 7 6.08 11.72 16.88
N SER A 8 7.18 12.36 16.49
CA SER A 8 7.14 13.62 15.74
C SER A 8 6.61 13.43 14.31
N MET A 9 6.12 14.50 13.69
CA MET A 9 5.68 14.45 12.28
C MET A 9 6.80 13.98 11.34
N ASP A 10 8.05 14.35 11.62
CA ASP A 10 9.23 13.95 10.83
C ASP A 10 9.45 12.44 10.82
N PHE A 11 9.12 11.74 11.92
CA PHE A 11 9.16 10.28 11.96
C PHE A 11 8.21 9.67 10.92
N PHE A 12 6.98 10.21 10.81
CA PHE A 12 5.99 9.72 9.87
C PHE A 12 6.36 10.06 8.41
N TYR A 13 6.93 11.23 8.15
CA TYR A 13 7.43 11.56 6.80
C TYR A 13 8.51 10.58 6.34
N ARG A 14 9.52 10.36 7.18
CA ARG A 14 10.61 9.41 6.87
C ARG A 14 10.08 7.97 6.70
N THR A 15 9.10 7.59 7.49
CA THR A 15 8.46 6.26 7.40
C THR A 15 7.70 6.12 6.07
N ARG A 16 6.92 7.13 5.68
CA ARG A 16 6.22 7.16 4.38
C ARG A 16 7.20 7.09 3.21
N GLU A 17 8.26 7.90 3.23
CA GLU A 17 9.29 7.89 2.19
C GLU A 17 9.94 6.50 2.06
N ARG A 18 10.21 5.82 3.19
CA ARG A 18 10.78 4.47 3.16
C ARG A 18 9.83 3.45 2.54
N TYR A 19 8.55 3.47 2.88
CA TYR A 19 7.56 2.58 2.25
C TYR A 19 7.46 2.82 0.73
N GLN A 20 7.43 4.08 0.31
CA GLN A 20 7.39 4.43 -1.12
C GLN A 20 8.64 3.99 -1.87
N ALA A 21 9.83 4.13 -1.27
CA ALA A 21 11.07 3.65 -1.87
C ALA A 21 11.05 2.13 -2.06
N LEU A 22 10.63 1.37 -1.05
CA LEU A 22 10.52 -0.09 -1.12
C LEU A 22 9.53 -0.52 -2.21
N ALA A 23 8.34 0.10 -2.27
CA ALA A 23 7.34 -0.23 -3.28
C ALA A 23 7.78 0.11 -4.71
N LYS A 24 8.66 1.11 -4.88
CA LYS A 24 9.23 1.45 -6.19
C LYS A 24 10.28 0.43 -6.65
N GLU A 25 10.97 -0.20 -5.71
CA GLU A 25 12.05 -1.16 -5.98
C GLU A 25 11.53 -2.59 -6.20
N ASP A 26 10.36 -2.93 -5.67
CA ASP A 26 9.78 -4.27 -5.72
C ASP A 26 8.38 -4.26 -6.36
N ALA A 27 8.29 -4.82 -7.57
CA ALA A 27 7.04 -4.88 -8.34
C ALA A 27 5.97 -5.80 -7.70
N SER A 28 6.31 -6.61 -6.70
CA SER A 28 5.34 -7.38 -5.93
C SER A 28 4.61 -6.53 -4.88
N ILE A 29 5.11 -5.32 -4.58
CA ILE A 29 4.52 -4.40 -3.62
C ILE A 29 3.68 -3.35 -4.36
N ILE A 30 2.36 -3.50 -4.30
CA ILE A 30 1.43 -2.57 -4.93
C ILE A 30 0.98 -1.50 -3.92
N THR A 31 1.14 -0.22 -4.27
CA THR A 31 0.73 0.91 -3.44
C THR A 31 -0.71 1.33 -3.78
N ILE A 32 -1.58 1.44 -2.76
CA ILE A 32 -2.94 1.97 -2.88
C ILE A 32 -3.01 3.38 -2.29
N ASP A 33 -3.74 4.29 -2.94
CA ASP A 33 -3.94 5.66 -2.46
C ASP A 33 -5.02 5.73 -1.37
N ALA A 34 -4.58 5.63 -0.11
CA ALA A 34 -5.48 5.73 1.04
C ALA A 34 -6.04 7.14 1.31
N SER A 35 -5.72 8.16 0.50
CA SER A 35 -6.30 9.51 0.64
C SER A 35 -7.66 9.67 -0.02
N GLN A 36 -8.08 8.69 -0.81
CA GLN A 36 -9.39 8.64 -1.47
C GLN A 36 -10.52 8.30 -0.47
N ASP A 37 -11.76 8.39 -0.95
CA ASP A 37 -12.93 7.88 -0.21
C ASP A 37 -12.81 6.38 0.08
N ILE A 38 -13.35 5.95 1.22
CA ILE A 38 -13.24 4.56 1.69
C ILE A 38 -13.73 3.54 0.66
N ASP A 39 -14.79 3.85 -0.08
CA ASP A 39 -15.34 2.96 -1.11
C ASP A 39 -14.38 2.77 -2.29
N LYS A 40 -13.63 3.82 -2.66
CA LYS A 40 -12.60 3.75 -3.71
C LYS A 40 -11.39 2.95 -3.25
N VAL A 41 -10.90 3.21 -2.04
CA VAL A 41 -9.79 2.42 -1.46
C VAL A 41 -10.14 0.94 -1.43
N GLN A 42 -11.36 0.59 -1.03
CA GLN A 42 -11.81 -0.80 -1.04
C GLN A 42 -11.91 -1.39 -2.46
N ALA A 43 -12.37 -0.61 -3.43
CA ALA A 43 -12.44 -1.05 -4.82
C ALA A 43 -11.03 -1.32 -5.38
N ASP A 44 -10.10 -0.39 -5.19
CA ASP A 44 -8.71 -0.51 -5.67
C ASP A 44 -8.01 -1.73 -5.07
N ILE A 45 -8.23 -2.02 -3.77
CA ILE A 45 -7.71 -3.24 -3.13
C ILE A 45 -8.27 -4.50 -3.80
N ARG A 46 -9.59 -4.57 -4.03
CA ARG A 46 -10.23 -5.73 -4.66
C ARG A 46 -9.71 -5.94 -6.09
N ASP A 47 -9.56 -4.87 -6.85
CA ASP A 47 -9.11 -4.93 -8.24
C ASP A 47 -7.67 -5.45 -8.34
N VAL A 48 -6.76 -4.95 -7.49
CA VAL A 48 -5.37 -5.43 -7.43
C VAL A 48 -5.32 -6.92 -7.07
N LEU A 49 -6.09 -7.35 -6.07
CA LEU A 49 -6.12 -8.76 -5.67
C LEU A 49 -6.68 -9.66 -6.77
N ASN A 50 -7.77 -9.25 -7.43
CA ASN A 50 -8.38 -10.01 -8.52
C ASN A 50 -7.43 -10.12 -9.73
N GLN A 51 -6.73 -9.04 -10.06
CA GLN A 51 -5.71 -9.04 -11.12
C GLN A 51 -4.59 -10.02 -10.79
N TRP A 52 -4.07 -9.99 -9.56
CA TRP A 52 -3.01 -10.88 -9.11
C TRP A 52 -3.44 -12.36 -9.17
N LEU A 53 -4.62 -12.70 -8.63
CA LEU A 53 -5.17 -14.07 -8.67
C LEU A 53 -5.38 -14.58 -10.10
N THR A 54 -5.79 -13.70 -11.02
CA THR A 54 -6.01 -14.07 -12.43
C THR A 54 -4.70 -14.31 -13.16
N GLN A 55 -3.66 -13.51 -12.86
CA GLN A 55 -2.32 -13.71 -13.41
C GLN A 55 -1.71 -15.03 -12.93
N GLU A 56 -1.85 -15.38 -11.65
CA GLU A 56 -1.37 -16.67 -11.12
C GLU A 56 -2.09 -17.86 -11.77
N ASN A 57 -3.42 -17.80 -11.89
CA ASN A 57 -4.18 -18.88 -12.53
C ASN A 57 -3.87 -19.06 -14.02
N SER A 58 -3.37 -18.02 -14.69
CA SER A 58 -2.97 -18.07 -16.11
C SER A 58 -1.54 -18.57 -16.33
N ALA A 59 -0.75 -18.66 -15.26
CA ALA A 59 0.63 -19.14 -15.27
C ALA A 59 0.78 -20.64 -14.94
N LEU A 60 -0.34 -21.32 -14.69
CA LEU A 60 -0.48 -22.77 -14.51
C LEU A 60 -0.95 -23.44 -15.80
#